data_AF-A0A1G7CWQ2-F1
#
_entry.id   AF-A0A1G7CWQ2-F1
#
_cell.length_a   1.000
_cell.length_b   1.000
_cell.length_c   1.000
_cell.angle_alpha   90.00
_cell.angle_beta   90.00
_cell.angle_gamma   90.00
#
_symmetry.space_group_name_H-M   'P 1'
#
loop_
_entity.id
_entity.type
_entity.pdbx_description
1 polymer ?
#
loop_
_entity_poly.entity_id
_entity_poly.type
_entity_poly.pdbx_seq_one_letter_code
_entity_poly.pdbx_strand_id
1 'polypeptide(L)'
;MNREELAARRERYFDLVAPGMNFTAAARAVGVPKRTGKVWRNGRTRATGRNEAPSVDWYRGDMPQPAPLHARYLSEAERIQIADLLGGF
;
A
#
# COMPACT_ATOMS: atom_id res chain seq x y z
N MET A 1 -21.98 10.53 -6.35
CA MET A 1 -21.29 10.10 -5.13
C MET A 1 -20.44 11.26 -4.64
N ASN A 2 -20.70 11.74 -3.43
CA ASN A 2 -19.95 12.87 -2.85
C ASN A 2 -18.54 12.39 -2.43
N ARG A 3 -17.57 13.30 -2.35
CA ARG A 3 -16.18 13.00 -1.92
C ARG A 3 -16.13 12.43 -0.50
N GLU A 4 -17.01 12.89 0.38
CA GLU A 4 -17.14 12.40 1.76
C GLU A 4 -17.67 10.95 1.81
N GLU A 5 -18.68 10.65 1.01
CA GLU A 5 -19.23 9.30 0.85
C GLU A 5 -18.17 8.32 0.30
N LEU A 6 -17.26 8.83 -0.55
CA LEU A 6 -16.11 8.07 -1.08
C LEU A 6 -15.04 7.81 -0.04
N ALA A 7 -14.76 8.79 0.82
CA ALA A 7 -13.87 8.60 1.94
C ALA A 7 -14.42 7.54 2.91
N ALA A 8 -15.71 7.61 3.26
CA ALA A 8 -16.36 6.64 4.15
C ALA A 8 -16.39 5.22 3.57
N ARG A 9 -16.77 5.04 2.30
CA ARG A 9 -16.72 3.71 1.65
C ARG A 9 -15.30 3.16 1.56
N ARG A 10 -14.31 4.03 1.38
CA ARG A 10 -12.90 3.65 1.32
C ARG A 10 -12.35 3.22 2.67
N GLU A 11 -12.70 3.93 3.74
CA GLU A 11 -12.36 3.54 5.12
C GLU A 11 -12.93 2.14 5.45
N ARG A 12 -14.24 1.95 5.22
CA ARG A 12 -14.90 0.65 5.40
C ARG A 12 -14.27 -0.46 4.56
N TYR A 13 -13.80 -0.16 3.36
CA TYR A 13 -13.09 -1.13 2.53
C TYR A 13 -11.78 -1.59 3.18
N PHE A 14 -11.02 -0.68 3.78
CA PHE A 14 -9.77 -1.03 4.46
C PHE A 14 -10.02 -1.75 5.78
N ASP A 15 -11.06 -1.41 6.53
CA ASP A 15 -11.47 -2.15 7.74
C ASP A 15 -11.76 -3.62 7.44
N LEU A 16 -12.39 -3.91 6.29
CA LEU A 16 -12.67 -5.28 5.86
C LEU A 16 -11.39 -6.01 5.41
N VAL A 17 -10.49 -5.31 4.73
CA VAL A 17 -9.24 -5.90 4.21
C VAL A 17 -8.22 -6.17 5.31
N ALA A 18 -8.14 -5.32 6.34
CA ALA A 18 -7.18 -5.46 7.44
C ALA A 18 -7.18 -6.85 8.13
N PRO A 19 -8.32 -7.48 8.47
CA PRO A 19 -8.35 -8.84 9.01
C PRO A 19 -8.13 -9.95 7.96
N GLY A 20 -7.81 -9.60 6.71
CA GLY A 20 -7.48 -10.56 5.64
C GLY A 20 -8.61 -10.85 4.65
N MET A 21 -9.69 -10.05 4.61
CA MET A 21 -10.74 -10.25 3.61
C MET A 21 -10.19 -10.04 2.19
N ASN A 22 -10.61 -10.88 1.26
CA ASN A 22 -10.21 -10.73 -0.13
C ASN A 22 -10.72 -9.40 -0.73
N PHE A 23 -9.89 -8.76 -1.55
CA PHE A 23 -10.17 -7.42 -2.09
C PHE A 23 -11.46 -7.33 -2.93
N THR A 24 -11.85 -8.42 -3.61
CA THR A 24 -13.05 -8.42 -4.46
C THR A 24 -14.32 -8.47 -3.60
N ALA A 25 -14.30 -9.23 -2.51
CA ALA A 25 -15.38 -9.30 -1.53
C ALA A 25 -15.49 -7.98 -0.77
N ALA A 26 -14.36 -7.40 -0.33
CA ALA A 26 -14.37 -6.08 0.31
C ALA A 26 -14.97 -5.01 -0.61
N ALA A 27 -14.59 -4.99 -1.90
CA ALA A 27 -15.16 -4.05 -2.89
C ALA A 27 -16.67 -4.25 -3.08
N ARG A 28 -17.13 -5.51 -3.16
CA ARG A 28 -18.57 -5.83 -3.24
C ARG A 28 -19.32 -5.40 -1.98
N ALA A 29 -18.75 -5.64 -0.79
CA ALA A 29 -19.35 -5.30 0.49
C ALA A 29 -19.57 -3.79 0.65
N VAL A 30 -18.66 -2.95 0.14
CA VAL A 30 -18.83 -1.49 0.16
C VAL A 30 -19.55 -0.92 -1.08
N GLY A 31 -20.01 -1.79 -2.00
CA GLY A 31 -20.78 -1.40 -3.17
C GLY A 31 -19.98 -0.69 -4.27
N VAL A 32 -18.67 -0.97 -4.40
CA VAL A 32 -17.82 -0.36 -5.43
C VAL A 32 -17.32 -1.37 -6.47
N PRO A 33 -17.05 -0.95 -7.71
CA PRO A 33 -16.41 -1.79 -8.71
C PRO A 33 -15.02 -2.24 -8.26
N LYS A 34 -14.62 -3.45 -8.68
CA LYS A 34 -13.27 -4.00 -8.46
C LYS A 34 -12.16 -3.03 -8.87
N ARG A 35 -12.37 -2.27 -9.95
CA ARG A 35 -11.41 -1.26 -10.45
C ARG A 35 -11.19 -0.12 -9.46
N THR A 36 -12.25 0.32 -8.78
CA THR A 36 -12.18 1.36 -7.74
C THR A 36 -11.41 0.85 -6.53
N GLY A 37 -11.68 -0.39 -6.08
CA GLY A 37 -10.89 -1.04 -5.04
C GLY A 37 -9.40 -1.13 -5.40
N LYS A 38 -9.07 -1.47 -6.66
CA LYS A 38 -7.68 -1.49 -7.16
C LYS A 38 -6.99 -0.12 -7.07
N VAL A 39 -7.70 0.96 -7.43
CA VAL A 39 -7.16 2.33 -7.35
C VAL A 39 -6.93 2.75 -5.91
N TRP A 40 -7.83 2.39 -4.98
CA TRP A 40 -7.61 2.69 -3.56
C TRP A 40 -6.36 2.00 -2.99
N ARG A 41 -6.13 0.73 -3.34
CA ARG A 41 -4.97 -0.02 -2.83
C ARG A 41 -3.63 0.32 -3.47
N ASN A 42 -3.60 0.62 -4.77
CA ASN A 42 -2.35 0.72 -5.53
C ASN A 42 -2.08 2.14 -6.04
N GLY A 43 -3.02 3.05 -5.80
CA GLY A 43 -3.07 4.33 -6.47
C GLY A 43 -3.49 4.21 -7.93
N ARG A 44 -3.64 5.36 -8.58
CA ARG A 44 -3.95 5.45 -10.00
C ARG A 44 -2.65 5.41 -10.81
N THR A 45 -2.60 4.52 -11.80
CA THR A 45 -1.49 4.51 -12.76
C THR A 45 -1.54 5.75 -13.65
N ARG A 46 -0.42 6.47 -13.72
CA ARG A 46 -0.20 7.55 -14.68
C ARG A 46 0.68 7.07 -15.83
N ALA A 47 0.55 7.70 -16.99
CA ALA A 47 1.35 7.40 -18.18
C ALA A 47 2.86 7.60 -17.96
N THR A 48 3.24 8.41 -16.97
CA THR A 48 4.62 8.68 -16.56
C THR A 48 5.28 7.56 -15.74
N GLY A 49 4.65 6.39 -15.62
CA GLY A 49 5.22 5.21 -14.97
C GLY A 49 5.16 5.22 -13.42
N ARG A 50 4.97 6.38 -12.78
CA ARG A 50 4.69 6.46 -11.34
C ARG A 50 3.18 6.40 -11.08
N ASN A 51 2.75 5.46 -10.25
CA ASN A 51 1.40 5.47 -9.70
C ASN A 51 1.27 6.64 -8.72
N GLU A 52 0.07 7.23 -8.62
CA GLU A 52 -0.29 8.02 -7.45
C GLU A 52 -0.07 7.19 -6.19
N ALA A 53 0.20 7.85 -5.06
CA ALA A 53 0.33 7.13 -3.80
C ALA A 53 -0.95 6.31 -3.52
N PRO A 54 -0.81 5.09 -2.98
CA PRO A 54 -1.96 4.33 -2.51
C PRO A 54 -2.74 5.14 -1.47
N SER A 55 -4.05 4.93 -1.40
CA SER A 55 -4.91 5.66 -0.45
C SER A 55 -4.75 5.18 1.00
N VAL A 56 -3.96 4.14 1.23
CA VAL A 56 -3.58 3.63 2.54
C VAL A 56 -2.07 3.51 2.57
N ASP A 57 -1.50 3.81 3.73
CA ASP A 57 -0.14 3.42 4.02
C ASP A 57 -0.14 1.94 4.41
N TRP A 58 0.29 1.08 3.48
CA TRP A 58 0.41 -0.36 3.74
C TRP A 58 1.49 -0.66 4.76
N TYR A 59 2.49 0.22 4.88
CA TYR A 59 3.55 0.11 5.87
C TYR A 59 3.23 1.08 6.99
N ARG A 60 2.31 0.68 7.87
CA ARG A 60 2.13 1.41 9.11
C ARG A 60 3.49 1.56 9.80
N GLY A 61 3.81 2.75 10.28
CA GLY A 61 5.02 3.00 11.08
C GLY A 61 5.07 2.23 12.40
N ASP A 62 3.98 1.54 12.77
CA ASP A 62 3.90 0.63 13.92
C ASP A 62 4.23 -0.84 13.55
N MET A 63 4.54 -1.14 12.28
CA MET A 63 5.01 -2.47 11.93
C MET A 63 6.24 -2.80 12.79
N PRO A 64 6.26 -3.99 13.42
CA PRO A 64 7.43 -4.40 14.18
C PRO A 64 8.62 -4.37 13.22
N GLN A 65 9.73 -3.77 13.69
CA GLN A 65 10.95 -3.74 12.91
C GLN A 65 11.25 -5.15 12.41
N PRO A 66 11.61 -5.33 11.13
CA PRO A 66 11.87 -6.63 10.58
C PRO A 66 12.90 -7.34 11.46
N ALA A 67 12.62 -8.61 11.78
CA ALA A 67 13.51 -9.40 12.62
C ALA A 67 14.95 -9.30 12.10
N PRO A 68 15.96 -9.26 12.99
CA PRO A 68 17.36 -9.19 12.58
C PRO A 68 17.64 -10.23 11.50
N LEU A 69 18.06 -9.76 10.32
CA LEU A 69 18.36 -10.63 9.21
C LEU A 69 19.53 -11.54 9.60
N HIS A 70 19.45 -12.82 9.24
CA HIS A 70 20.55 -13.76 9.45
C HIS A 70 21.83 -13.18 8.85
N ALA A 71 22.99 -13.39 9.49
CA ALA A 71 24.30 -12.85 9.10
C ALA A 71 24.79 -13.16 7.66
N ARG A 72 24.02 -13.95 6.91
CA ARG A 72 24.26 -14.24 5.49
C ARG A 72 23.62 -13.21 4.55
N TYR A 73 22.79 -12.31 5.08
CA TYR A 73 22.07 -11.28 4.34
C TYR A 73 22.50 -9.89 4.81
N LEU A 74 22.42 -8.92 3.91
CA LEU A 74 22.71 -7.52 4.20
C LEU A 74 21.68 -6.94 5.18
N SER A 75 22.17 -6.23 6.18
CA SER A 75 21.37 -5.39 7.06
C SER A 75 20.69 -4.25 6.29
N GLU A 76 19.70 -3.62 6.91
CA GLU A 76 19.05 -2.45 6.34
C GLU A 76 20.02 -1.29 6.10
N ALA A 77 20.94 -1.04 7.04
CA ALA A 77 21.97 -0.01 6.88
C ALA A 77 22.90 -0.30 5.69
N GLU A 78 23.34 -1.54 5.50
CA GLU A 78 24.17 -1.93 4.35
C GLU A 78 23.41 -1.79 3.02
N ARG A 79 22.11 -2.14 3.01
CA ARG A 79 21.27 -1.98 1.82
C ARG A 79 21.05 -0.50 1.47
N ILE A 80 20.82 0.36 2.47
CA ILE A 80 20.69 1.80 2.28
C ILE A 80 22.01 2.39 1.77
N GLN A 81 23.13 2.03 2.38
CA GLN A 81 24.45 2.48 1.94
C GLN A 81 24.74 2.08 0.49
N ILE A 82 24.41 0.85 0.08
CA ILE A 82 24.54 0.42 -1.33
C ILE A 82 23.62 1.24 -2.23
N ALA A 83 22.38 1.50 -1.82
CA ALA A 83 21.44 2.31 -2.61
C ALA A 83 21.93 3.75 -2.78
N ASP A 84 22.49 4.35 -1.73
CA ASP A 84 23.03 5.72 -1.76
C ASP A 84 24.31 5.80 -2.60
N LEU A 85 25.16 4.77 -2.54
CA LEU A 85 26.36 4.66 -3.40
C LEU A 85 26.00 4.46 -4.88
N LEU A 86 24.85 3.85 -5.18
CA LEU A 86 24.32 3.70 -6.54
C LEU A 86 23.42 4.87 -6.97
N GLY A 87 23.10 5.79 -6.07
CA GLY A 87 22.26 6.97 -6.29
C GLY A 87 22.97 8.15 -6.96
N GLY A 88 24.23 7.99 -7.37
CA GLY A 88 24.99 8.98 -8.13
C GLY A 88 24.74 8.90 -9.63
N PHE A 89 23.54 9.28 -10.10
CA PHE A 89 23.27 9.74 -11.48
C PHE A 89 22.14 10.77 -11.50
#